data_AF-A0A168PQ66-F1
#
_entry.id   AF-A0A168PQ66-F1
#
_cell.length_a   1.000
_cell.length_b   1.000
_cell.length_c   1.000
_cell.angle_alpha   90.00
_cell.angle_beta   90.00
_cell.angle_gamma   90.00
#
_symmetry.space_group_name_H-M   'P 1'
#
loop_
_entity.id
_entity.type
_entity.pdbx_description
1 polymer ?
#
loop_
_entity_poly.entity_id
_entity_poly.type
_entity_poly.pdbx_seq_one_letter_code
_entity_poly.pdbx_strand_id
1 'polypeptide(L)'
;MSDKTTKRTLDLVDGPSDNDVNEETTQAKIPRTDHAASSTPKRRGPGMFGVLVGTLNKIHTKNVTTDQAQIRHRQALDAKLQARLQQEKQELEAAAERTKVEQSEARAQRQARLDAQRASGKKKVPVTIAAYHRQRARFFLTQTTTPALPYLPKRLLPEQQERLDAQVDEATKAWAAAKEAYEAEKTT
;
A
#
# COMPACT_ATOMS: atom_id res chain seq x y z
N MET A 1 18.30 -23.44 -3.26
CA MET A 1 17.68 -23.71 -4.56
C MET A 1 16.34 -22.99 -4.58
N SER A 2 16.02 -22.02 -5.41
CA SER A 2 16.71 -21.32 -6.50
C SER A 2 15.91 -20.03 -6.74
N ASP A 3 16.60 -18.92 -6.99
CA ASP A 3 16.01 -17.63 -7.36
C ASP A 3 15.33 -17.71 -8.74
N LYS A 4 14.19 -17.04 -8.91
CA LYS A 4 13.54 -16.87 -10.22
C LYS A 4 13.49 -15.39 -10.60
N THR A 5 14.46 -15.01 -11.41
CA THR A 5 14.55 -13.73 -12.12
C THR A 5 13.77 -13.82 -13.43
N THR A 6 12.79 -12.96 -13.65
CA THR A 6 12.08 -12.87 -14.94
C THR A 6 12.63 -11.68 -15.73
N LYS A 7 13.30 -11.98 -16.85
CA LYS A 7 13.74 -11.00 -17.85
C LYS A 7 12.60 -10.76 -18.84
N ARG A 8 12.27 -9.50 -19.14
CA ARG A 8 11.46 -9.13 -20.31
C ARG A 8 12.34 -8.38 -21.30
N THR A 9 12.52 -9.00 -22.46
CA THR A 9 13.00 -8.41 -23.71
C THR A 9 11.83 -7.67 -24.37
N LEU A 10 12.11 -6.56 -25.06
CA LEU A 10 11.15 -5.89 -25.92
C LEU A 10 11.83 -5.63 -27.26
N ASP A 11 11.17 -6.16 -28.28
CA ASP A 11 11.64 -6.30 -29.65
C ASP A 11 11.60 -5.00 -30.45
N LEU A 12 12.51 -5.00 -31.42
CA LEU A 12 12.74 -4.09 -32.52
C LEU A 12 11.57 -4.17 -33.52
N VAL A 13 11.07 -3.03 -34.02
CA VAL A 13 10.17 -2.99 -35.20
C VAL A 13 10.60 -1.88 -36.16
N ASP A 14 10.77 -2.32 -37.40
CA ASP A 14 11.19 -1.64 -38.63
C ASP A 14 10.27 -0.49 -39.11
N GLY A 15 10.85 0.38 -39.95
CA GLY A 15 10.18 1.42 -40.73
C GLY A 15 9.34 0.89 -41.91
N PRO A 16 8.74 1.78 -42.73
CA PRO A 16 9.29 2.12 -44.06
C PRO A 16 9.08 3.63 -44.41
N SER A 17 9.92 4.32 -45.18
CA SER A 17 10.36 4.18 -46.59
C SER A 17 9.32 4.56 -47.66
N ASP A 18 9.75 5.48 -48.53
CA ASP A 18 9.40 5.70 -49.95
C ASP A 18 8.43 6.81 -50.43
N ASN A 19 8.83 7.29 -51.62
CA ASN A 19 8.13 8.04 -52.67
C ASN A 19 8.31 9.58 -52.66
N ASP A 20 8.59 10.27 -53.78
CA ASP A 20 8.79 9.82 -55.16
C ASP A 20 9.44 10.95 -55.98
N VAL A 21 10.06 10.53 -57.08
CA VAL A 21 10.76 11.31 -58.11
C VAL A 21 9.74 12.03 -59.01
N ASN A 22 10.03 13.26 -59.47
CA ASN A 22 9.40 13.80 -60.67
C ASN A 22 10.35 14.74 -61.43
N GLU A 23 10.93 14.23 -62.51
CA GLU A 23 11.64 14.98 -63.55
C GLU A 23 10.72 15.10 -64.76
N GLU A 24 10.53 16.31 -65.30
CA GLU A 24 10.28 16.49 -66.73
C GLU A 24 10.60 17.93 -67.21
N THR A 25 11.70 18.02 -67.95
CA THR A 25 11.86 18.63 -69.28
C THR A 25 11.18 19.97 -69.61
N THR A 26 12.00 20.98 -69.96
CA THR A 26 11.95 21.68 -71.27
C THR A 26 13.04 22.75 -71.38
N GLN A 27 13.76 22.70 -72.51
CA GLN A 27 14.87 23.57 -72.87
C GLN A 27 14.38 24.96 -73.31
N ALA A 28 14.94 26.03 -72.75
CA ALA A 28 14.78 27.40 -73.23
C ALA A 28 16.15 28.04 -73.53
N LYS A 29 16.23 28.67 -74.70
CA LYS A 29 17.41 29.28 -75.34
C LYS A 29 18.11 30.33 -74.47
N ILE A 30 19.43 30.23 -74.39
CA ILE A 30 20.33 31.16 -73.68
C ILE A 30 20.55 32.43 -74.52
N PRO A 31 20.24 33.64 -74.03
CA PRO A 31 20.74 34.88 -74.62
C PRO A 31 22.22 35.07 -74.24
N ARG A 32 23.11 35.20 -75.23
CA ARG A 32 24.50 35.63 -75.02
C ARG A 32 24.48 37.09 -74.56
N THR A 33 24.91 37.34 -73.32
CA THR A 33 25.22 38.68 -72.83
C THR A 33 26.72 38.86 -72.77
N ASP A 34 27.22 39.84 -73.52
CA ASP A 34 28.62 40.26 -73.53
C ASP A 34 29.06 40.74 -72.15
N HIS A 35 30.09 40.10 -71.58
CA HIS A 35 30.73 40.53 -70.34
C HIS A 35 31.83 41.55 -70.67
N ALA A 36 31.51 42.84 -70.58
CA ALA A 36 32.53 43.88 -70.49
C ALA A 36 32.14 44.92 -69.43
N ALA A 37 33.08 45.17 -68.52
CA ALA A 37 33.16 46.29 -67.59
C ALA A 37 32.17 46.34 -66.40
N SER A 38 32.60 45.80 -65.25
CA SER A 38 32.33 46.40 -63.92
C SER A 38 33.11 45.64 -62.84
N SER A 39 34.28 46.17 -62.46
CA SER A 39 35.16 45.68 -61.40
C SER A 39 34.67 46.07 -60.01
N THR A 40 33.49 45.57 -59.63
CA THR A 40 33.08 45.50 -58.22
C THR A 40 32.91 44.03 -57.86
N PRO A 41 33.45 43.51 -56.76
CA PRO A 41 33.20 42.13 -56.36
C PRO A 41 31.74 42.03 -55.93
N LYS A 42 30.84 41.80 -56.90
CA LYS A 42 29.50 41.29 -56.64
C LYS A 42 29.71 39.98 -55.89
N ARG A 43 29.47 40.03 -54.58
CA ARG A 43 29.45 38.89 -53.68
C ARG A 43 28.54 37.84 -54.32
N ARG A 44 29.13 36.87 -55.03
CA ARG A 44 28.40 35.78 -55.67
C ARG A 44 27.58 35.14 -54.56
N GLY A 45 26.26 35.16 -54.70
CA GLY A 45 25.37 34.47 -53.76
C GLY A 45 25.86 33.04 -53.59
N PRO A 46 25.74 32.45 -52.38
CA PRO A 46 26.15 31.08 -52.17
C PRO A 46 25.49 30.21 -53.26
N GLY A 47 26.30 29.47 -54.02
CA GLY A 47 25.76 28.53 -55.01
C GLY A 47 24.77 27.58 -54.34
N MET A 48 23.88 26.96 -55.12
CA MET A 48 22.82 26.06 -54.60
C MET A 48 23.34 25.05 -53.57
N PHE A 49 24.57 24.55 -53.76
CA PHE A 49 25.26 23.67 -52.81
C PHE A 49 25.57 24.34 -51.45
N GLY A 50 26.05 25.59 -51.42
CA GLY A 50 26.33 26.31 -50.18
C GLY A 50 25.08 26.66 -49.38
N VAL A 51 23.95 26.90 -50.07
CA VAL A 51 22.64 27.04 -49.42
C VAL A 51 22.23 25.70 -48.80
N LEU A 52 22.40 24.58 -49.53
CA LEU A 52 22.05 23.24 -49.06
C LEU A 52 22.89 22.80 -47.84
N VAL A 53 24.21 23.02 -47.86
CA VAL A 53 25.09 22.75 -46.70
C VAL A 53 24.75 23.67 -45.53
N GLY A 54 24.43 24.94 -45.80
CA GLY A 54 23.96 25.88 -44.78
C GLY A 54 22.65 25.44 -44.13
N THR A 55 21.70 24.90 -44.91
CA THR A 55 20.46 24.33 -44.37
C THR A 55 20.69 23.04 -43.60
N LEU A 56 21.61 22.17 -44.05
CA LEU A 56 21.95 20.93 -43.35
C LEU A 56 22.58 21.22 -41.98
N ASN A 57 23.50 22.18 -41.90
CA ASN A 57 24.07 22.63 -40.63
C ASN A 57 23.03 23.32 -39.73
N LYS A 58 22.08 24.05 -40.30
CA LYS A 58 20.95 24.62 -39.54
C LYS A 58 20.01 23.54 -39.00
N ILE A 59 19.77 22.47 -39.74
CA ILE A 59 18.96 21.33 -39.27
C ILE A 59 19.71 20.58 -38.17
N HIS A 60 21.02 20.33 -38.35
CA HIS A 60 21.82 19.65 -37.34
C HIS A 60 21.91 20.44 -36.04
N THR A 61 22.17 21.75 -36.09
CA THR A 61 22.19 22.59 -34.89
C THR A 61 20.83 22.68 -34.22
N LYS A 62 19.73 22.80 -34.98
CA LYS A 62 18.37 22.75 -34.43
C LYS A 62 18.10 21.42 -33.72
N ASN A 63 18.41 20.29 -34.35
CA ASN A 63 18.22 18.95 -33.76
C ASN A 63 19.03 18.78 -32.47
N VAL A 64 20.30 19.20 -32.46
CA VAL A 64 21.15 19.15 -31.25
C VAL A 64 20.58 20.04 -30.13
N THR A 65 20.09 21.24 -30.45
CA THR A 65 19.49 22.12 -29.43
C THR A 65 18.16 21.59 -28.90
N THR A 66 17.32 20.99 -29.76
CA THR A 66 16.06 20.37 -29.32
C THR A 66 16.32 19.13 -28.48
N ASP A 67 17.30 18.32 -28.84
CA ASP A 67 17.70 17.14 -28.07
C ASP A 67 18.25 17.55 -26.70
N GLN A 68 19.11 18.58 -26.63
CA GLN A 68 19.60 19.11 -25.36
C GLN A 68 18.48 19.68 -24.48
N ALA A 69 17.51 20.38 -25.06
CA ALA A 69 16.35 20.89 -24.33
C ALA A 69 15.49 19.76 -23.77
N GLN A 70 15.26 18.70 -24.56
CA GLN A 70 14.52 17.51 -24.11
C GLN A 70 15.27 16.75 -23.01
N ILE A 71 16.59 16.59 -23.14
CA ILE A 71 17.42 15.95 -22.12
C ILE A 71 17.35 16.73 -20.80
N ARG A 72 17.47 18.06 -20.83
CA ARG A 72 17.33 18.92 -19.64
C ARG A 72 15.94 18.81 -19.02
N HIS A 73 14.89 18.75 -19.85
CA HIS A 73 13.52 18.58 -19.37
C HIS A 73 13.34 17.22 -18.67
N ARG A 74 13.86 16.13 -19.24
CA ARG A 74 13.84 14.80 -18.61
C ARG A 74 14.60 14.80 -17.28
N GLN A 75 15.81 15.35 -17.24
CA GLN A 75 16.58 15.47 -16.00
C GLN A 75 15.85 16.29 -14.93
N ALA A 76 15.17 17.37 -15.31
CA ALA A 76 14.39 18.18 -14.38
C ALA A 76 13.16 17.41 -13.84
N LEU A 77 12.51 16.59 -14.68
CA LEU A 77 11.43 15.72 -14.24
C LEU A 77 11.93 14.62 -13.31
N ASP A 78 13.05 13.97 -13.66
CA ASP A 78 13.66 12.92 -12.83
C ASP A 78 14.09 13.47 -11.47
N ALA A 79 14.66 14.67 -11.44
CA ALA A 79 15.03 15.35 -10.19
C ALA A 79 13.79 15.67 -9.32
N LYS A 80 12.70 16.15 -9.92
CA LYS A 80 11.44 16.38 -9.20
C LYS A 80 10.84 15.09 -8.66
N LEU A 81 10.90 14.01 -9.44
CA LEU A 81 10.41 12.70 -9.05
C LEU A 81 11.24 12.14 -7.89
N GLN A 82 12.56 12.23 -7.95
CA GLN A 82 13.45 11.83 -6.86
C GLN A 82 13.21 12.65 -5.59
N ALA A 83 13.01 13.97 -5.71
CA ALA A 83 12.70 14.82 -4.57
C ALA A 83 11.38 14.43 -3.90
N ARG A 84 10.33 14.14 -4.67
CA ARG A 84 9.05 13.64 -4.12
C ARG A 84 9.20 12.28 -3.45
N LEU A 85 9.91 11.35 -4.08
CA LEU A 85 10.17 10.04 -3.49
C LEU A 85 10.94 10.16 -2.17
N GLN A 86 11.91 11.07 -2.08
CA GLN A 86 12.63 11.32 -0.83
C GLN A 86 11.73 11.91 0.26
N GLN A 87 10.86 12.87 -0.10
CA GLN A 87 9.89 13.45 0.83
C GLN A 87 8.92 12.40 1.36
N GLU A 88 8.30 11.61 0.48
CA GLU A 88 7.38 10.52 0.88
C GLU A 88 8.07 9.51 1.79
N LYS A 89 9.33 9.17 1.50
CA LYS A 89 10.10 8.24 2.33
C LYS A 89 10.37 8.81 3.73
N GLN A 90 10.74 10.07 3.81
CA GLN A 90 10.95 10.76 5.10
C GLN A 90 9.66 10.87 5.91
N GLU A 91 8.53 11.16 5.25
CA GLU A 91 7.22 11.21 5.91
C GLU A 91 6.80 9.83 6.45
N LEU A 92 7.01 8.77 5.67
CA LEU A 92 6.74 7.40 6.09
C LEU A 92 7.64 6.97 7.25
N GLU A 93 8.93 7.29 7.21
CA GLU A 93 9.87 7.00 8.29
C GLU A 93 9.46 7.76 9.57
N ALA A 94 9.13 9.05 9.47
CA ALA A 94 8.67 9.85 10.61
C ALA A 94 7.34 9.31 11.19
N ALA A 95 6.39 8.89 10.34
CA ALA A 95 5.14 8.28 10.80
C ALA A 95 5.37 6.92 11.48
N ALA A 96 6.27 6.10 10.93
CA ALA A 96 6.65 4.82 11.52
C ALA A 96 7.36 5.00 12.87
N GLU A 97 8.19 6.03 13.02
CA GLU A 97 8.84 6.34 14.30
C GLU A 97 7.82 6.80 15.34
N ARG A 98 6.89 7.70 14.99
CA ARG A 98 5.82 8.15 15.90
C ARG A 98 4.99 6.98 16.42
N THR A 99 4.57 6.08 15.54
CA THR A 99 3.77 4.91 15.92
C THR A 99 4.57 3.92 16.78
N LYS A 100 5.88 3.73 16.52
CA LYS A 100 6.75 2.92 17.38
C LYS A 100 6.88 3.49 18.78
N VAL A 101 7.09 4.81 18.89
CA VAL A 101 7.20 5.49 20.19
C VAL A 101 5.89 5.35 20.97
N GLU A 102 4.75 5.67 20.36
CA GLU A 102 3.43 5.55 20.99
C GLU A 102 3.13 4.11 21.45
N GLN A 103 3.43 3.11 20.61
CA GLN A 103 3.28 1.71 20.99
C GLN A 103 4.20 1.31 22.14
N SER A 104 5.44 1.80 22.17
CA SER A 104 6.40 1.51 23.24
C SER A 104 5.94 2.12 24.57
N GLU A 105 5.43 3.35 24.56
CA GLU A 105 4.87 4.03 25.73
C GLU A 105 3.61 3.33 26.23
N ALA A 106 2.69 2.96 25.33
CA ALA A 106 1.48 2.22 25.69
C ALA A 106 1.80 0.86 26.33
N ARG A 107 2.83 0.16 25.82
CA ARG A 107 3.33 -1.09 26.43
C ARG A 107 3.92 -0.85 27.80
N ALA A 108 4.76 0.18 27.96
CA ALA A 108 5.35 0.55 29.24
C ALA A 108 4.28 0.91 30.28
N GLN A 109 3.27 1.70 29.90
CA GLN A 109 2.14 2.05 30.76
C GLN A 109 1.31 0.82 31.15
N ARG A 110 1.01 -0.05 30.18
CA ARG A 110 0.28 -1.30 30.46
C ARG A 110 1.06 -2.18 31.44
N GLN A 111 2.37 -2.27 31.28
CA GLN A 111 3.22 -3.06 32.16
C GLN A 111 3.28 -2.44 33.55
N ALA A 112 3.50 -1.13 33.66
CA ALA A 112 3.46 -0.41 34.93
C ALA A 112 2.10 -0.59 35.64
N ARG A 113 0.98 -0.59 34.91
CA ARG A 113 -0.36 -0.87 35.47
C ARG A 113 -0.49 -2.30 35.99
N LEU A 114 0.02 -3.28 35.27
CA LEU A 114 0.00 -4.68 35.69
C LEU A 114 0.88 -4.89 36.93
N ASP A 115 2.04 -4.26 36.97
CA ASP A 115 2.96 -4.34 38.09
C ASP A 115 2.41 -3.60 39.32
N ALA A 116 1.73 -2.45 39.12
CA ALA A 116 0.96 -1.79 40.17
C ALA A 116 -0.19 -2.67 40.68
N GLN A 117 -0.90 -3.40 39.79
CA GLN A 117 -1.94 -4.36 40.23
C GLN A 117 -1.36 -5.52 41.02
N ARG A 118 -0.20 -6.06 40.61
CA ARG A 118 0.53 -7.12 41.33
C ARG A 118 0.99 -6.63 42.70
N ALA A 119 1.58 -5.43 42.76
CA ALA A 119 2.04 -4.79 43.99
C ALA A 119 0.88 -4.43 44.93
N SER A 120 -0.25 -3.97 44.38
CA SER A 120 -1.49 -3.67 45.12
C SER A 120 -2.15 -4.90 45.76
N GLY A 121 -1.60 -6.10 45.53
CA GLY A 121 -1.68 -7.12 46.56
C GLY A 121 -3.09 -7.65 46.80
N LYS A 122 -3.86 -7.94 45.75
CA LYS A 122 -4.72 -9.12 45.82
C LYS A 122 -3.80 -10.33 45.79
N LYS A 123 -3.16 -10.61 46.94
CA LYS A 123 -2.45 -11.86 47.19
C LYS A 123 -3.40 -12.95 46.71
N LYS A 124 -3.02 -13.68 45.66
CA LYS A 124 -3.71 -14.92 45.30
C LYS A 124 -3.47 -15.82 46.50
N VAL A 125 -4.37 -15.77 47.48
CA VAL A 125 -4.33 -16.69 48.62
C VAL A 125 -4.34 -18.06 47.95
N PRO A 126 -3.32 -18.90 48.16
CA PRO A 126 -3.37 -20.26 47.63
C PRO A 126 -4.68 -20.82 48.16
N VAL A 127 -5.59 -21.16 47.25
CA VAL A 127 -6.85 -21.77 47.65
C VAL A 127 -6.44 -23.08 48.29
N THR A 128 -6.40 -23.10 49.62
CA THR A 128 -6.09 -24.32 50.36
C THR A 128 -7.11 -25.37 49.92
N ILE A 129 -6.72 -26.64 49.92
CA ILE A 129 -7.62 -27.74 49.56
C ILE A 129 -8.94 -27.62 50.36
N ALA A 130 -8.86 -27.20 51.64
CA ALA A 130 -10.01 -26.88 52.47
C ALA A 130 -10.89 -25.73 51.93
N ALA A 131 -10.31 -24.61 51.48
CA ALA A 131 -11.06 -23.50 50.89
C ALA A 131 -11.74 -23.90 49.58
N TYR A 132 -11.07 -24.73 48.77
CA TYR A 132 -11.63 -25.29 47.54
C TYR A 132 -12.85 -26.18 47.83
N HIS A 133 -12.71 -27.13 48.76
CA HIS A 133 -13.84 -27.99 49.16
C HIS A 133 -14.97 -27.18 49.78
N ARG A 134 -14.66 -26.16 50.59
CA ARG A 134 -15.68 -25.27 51.17
C ARG A 134 -16.43 -24.48 50.11
N GLN A 135 -15.76 -23.98 49.07
CA GLN A 135 -16.42 -23.29 47.96
C GLN A 135 -17.35 -24.21 47.17
N ARG A 136 -16.92 -25.44 46.88
CA ARG A 136 -17.78 -26.42 46.17
C ARG A 136 -18.96 -26.88 47.02
N ALA A 137 -18.75 -27.07 48.32
CA ALA A 137 -19.77 -27.50 49.26
C ALA A 137 -20.87 -26.44 49.51
N ARG A 138 -20.73 -25.20 49.03
CA ARG A 138 -21.77 -24.17 49.14
C ARG A 138 -23.07 -24.55 48.46
N PHE A 139 -22.99 -25.40 47.43
CA PHE A 139 -24.14 -25.88 46.67
C PHE A 139 -24.67 -27.23 47.17
N PHE A 140 -24.09 -27.77 48.25
CA PHE A 140 -24.49 -29.05 48.82
C PHE A 140 -25.50 -28.82 49.94
N LEU A 141 -26.37 -29.80 50.13
CA LEU A 141 -27.29 -29.81 51.26
C LEU A 141 -26.54 -30.24 52.51
N THR A 142 -26.92 -29.74 53.67
CA THR A 142 -26.32 -30.12 54.96
C THR A 142 -27.21 -31.14 55.66
N GLN A 143 -26.61 -32.22 56.17
CA GLN A 143 -27.31 -33.19 57.01
C GLN A 143 -27.49 -32.66 58.45
N THR A 144 -28.45 -33.22 59.18
CA THR A 144 -28.71 -32.94 60.61
C THR A 144 -27.76 -33.68 61.56
N THR A 145 -26.73 -34.34 61.04
CA THR A 145 -25.73 -35.07 61.81
C THR A 145 -24.78 -34.11 62.53
N THR A 146 -24.12 -34.58 63.59
CA THR A 146 -23.08 -33.82 64.30
C THR A 146 -21.75 -34.58 64.14
N PRO A 147 -20.79 -34.12 63.30
CA PRO A 147 -20.76 -32.85 62.55
C PRO A 147 -21.68 -32.84 61.32
N ALA A 148 -22.10 -31.64 60.90
CA ALA A 148 -22.95 -31.45 59.73
C ALA A 148 -22.15 -31.76 58.46
N LEU A 149 -22.50 -32.86 57.80
CA LEU A 149 -21.83 -33.30 56.58
C LEU A 149 -22.52 -32.70 55.35
N PRO A 150 -21.77 -32.05 54.43
CA PRO A 150 -22.31 -31.59 53.17
C PRO A 150 -22.46 -32.79 52.21
N TYR A 151 -23.63 -32.93 51.59
CA TYR A 151 -23.91 -34.01 50.64
C TYR A 151 -24.58 -33.48 49.37
N LEU A 152 -24.23 -34.10 48.24
CA LEU A 152 -24.87 -33.84 46.95
C LEU A 152 -25.80 -35.01 46.61
N PRO A 153 -27.12 -34.79 46.54
CA PRO A 153 -28.06 -35.82 46.13
C PRO A 153 -27.76 -36.34 44.72
N LYS A 154 -27.84 -37.66 44.53
CA LYS A 154 -27.67 -38.28 43.20
C LYS A 154 -28.83 -37.96 42.24
N ARG A 155 -30.01 -37.69 42.79
CA ARG A 155 -31.23 -37.33 42.07
C ARG A 155 -31.83 -36.09 42.70
N LEU A 156 -32.31 -35.18 41.86
CA LEU A 156 -33.07 -34.02 42.31
C LEU A 156 -34.51 -34.42 42.63
N LEU A 157 -35.19 -33.62 43.44
CA LEU A 157 -36.62 -33.77 43.62
C LEU A 157 -37.33 -33.43 42.29
N PRO A 158 -38.46 -34.08 41.95
CA PRO A 158 -39.19 -33.80 40.72
C PRO A 158 -39.51 -32.31 40.55
N GLU A 159 -39.94 -31.63 41.61
CA GLU A 159 -40.22 -30.18 41.60
C GLU A 159 -38.99 -29.33 41.26
N GLN A 160 -37.80 -29.76 41.67
CA GLN A 160 -36.54 -29.07 41.36
C GLN A 160 -36.13 -29.31 39.91
N GLN A 161 -36.37 -30.52 39.40
CA GLN A 161 -36.11 -30.87 38.02
C GLN A 161 -37.00 -30.06 37.07
N GLU A 162 -38.30 -29.98 37.35
CA GLU A 162 -39.25 -29.19 36.54
C GLU A 162 -38.86 -27.70 36.49
N ARG A 163 -38.41 -27.12 37.61
CA ARG A 163 -37.92 -25.74 37.65
C ARG A 163 -36.68 -25.54 36.79
N LEU A 164 -35.74 -26.48 36.82
CA LEU A 164 -34.53 -26.41 35.98
C LEU A 164 -34.87 -26.56 34.51
N ASP A 165 -35.78 -27.48 34.17
CA ASP A 165 -36.22 -27.71 32.79
C ASP A 165 -36.90 -26.44 32.25
N ALA A 166 -37.78 -25.79 33.04
CA ALA A 166 -38.39 -24.52 32.66
C ALA A 166 -37.36 -23.39 32.44
N GLN A 167 -36.31 -23.31 33.27
CA GLN A 167 -35.23 -22.33 33.10
C GLN A 167 -34.40 -22.59 31.84
N VAL A 168 -34.15 -23.86 31.51
CA VAL A 168 -33.46 -24.24 30.27
C VAL A 168 -34.31 -23.87 29.06
N ASP A 169 -35.61 -24.14 29.10
CA ASP A 169 -36.54 -23.77 28.02
C ASP A 169 -36.61 -22.25 27.81
N GLU A 170 -36.62 -21.47 28.89
CA GLU A 170 -36.59 -20.01 28.81
C GLU A 170 -35.27 -19.50 28.22
N ALA A 171 -34.13 -20.02 28.71
CA ALA A 171 -32.81 -19.62 28.24
C ALA A 171 -32.57 -19.98 26.77
N THR A 172 -33.04 -21.14 26.32
CA THR A 172 -32.90 -21.58 24.92
C THR A 172 -33.76 -20.73 23.98
N LYS A 173 -34.98 -20.38 24.37
CA LYS A 173 -35.83 -19.44 23.63
C LYS A 173 -35.21 -18.05 23.54
N ALA A 174 -34.70 -17.53 24.66
CA ALA A 174 -34.03 -16.23 24.70
C ALA A 174 -32.77 -16.21 23.82
N TRP A 175 -31.98 -17.29 23.84
CA TRP A 175 -30.80 -17.42 22.99
C TRP A 175 -31.16 -17.49 21.49
N ALA A 176 -32.20 -18.23 21.13
CA ALA A 176 -32.70 -18.29 19.76
C ALA A 176 -33.15 -16.92 19.27
N ALA A 177 -33.93 -16.19 20.06
CA ALA A 177 -34.37 -14.84 19.72
C ALA A 177 -33.21 -13.84 19.58
N ALA A 178 -32.22 -13.91 20.48
CA ALA A 178 -31.02 -13.07 20.40
C ALA A 178 -30.18 -13.39 19.15
N LYS A 179 -30.10 -14.67 18.77
CA LYS A 179 -29.41 -15.11 17.56
C LYS A 179 -30.12 -14.61 16.30
N GLU A 180 -31.44 -14.71 16.23
CA GLU A 180 -32.24 -14.18 15.11
C GLU A 180 -32.08 -12.66 14.99
N ALA A 181 -32.11 -11.93 16.10
CA ALA A 181 -31.88 -10.49 16.11
C ALA A 181 -30.48 -10.11 15.59
N TYR A 182 -29.44 -10.83 16.02
CA TYR A 182 -28.07 -10.62 15.54
C TYR A 182 -27.92 -10.91 14.04
N GLU A 183 -28.56 -11.97 13.54
CA GLU A 183 -28.53 -12.31 12.12
C GLU A 183 -29.28 -11.26 11.28
N ALA A 184 -30.41 -10.73 11.78
CA ALA A 184 -31.14 -9.65 11.13
C ALA A 184 -30.30 -8.36 11.03
N GLU A 185 -29.67 -7.93 12.13
CA GLU A 185 -28.79 -6.74 12.15
C GLU A 185 -27.59 -6.85 11.20
N LYS A 186 -27.08 -8.07 10.96
CA LYS A 186 -25.95 -8.29 10.05
C LYS A 186 -26.35 -8.21 8.57
N THR A 187 -27.62 -8.44 8.26
CA THR A 187 -28.13 -8.42 6.87
C THR A 187 -28.56 -7.03 6.39
N THR A 188 -28.77 -6.08 7.31
CA THR A 188 -29.05 -4.67 7.03
C THR A 188 -27.77 -3.84 6.96
#